data_AF-A0A0M2SSM1-F1
#
_entry.id   AF-A0A0M2SSM1-F1
#
_cell.length_a   1.000
_cell.length_b   1.000
_cell.length_c   1.000
_cell.angle_alpha   90.00
_cell.angle_beta   90.00
_cell.angle_gamma   90.00
#
_symmetry.space_group_name_H-M   'P 1'
#
loop_
_entity.id
_entity.type
_entity.pdbx_description
1 polymer ?
#
loop_
_entity_poly.entity_id
_entity_poly.type
_entity_poly.pdbx_seq_one_letter_code
_entity_poly.pdbx_strand_id
1 'polypeptide(L)'
;MKKFLPILLFIGVLTTPFYTDAHVKWFTDIVPQKENIEQILTPFFMALALIAAVVLGTLTLLIPKIAQWRAIAKWDERLSGYRKYSRHILKYGTAIALTIQVVNGTLFAPELPVSSTLTAILVWVSIGLLLIPYHLPAKAAAAILIGLFIQSTFVHGLFYMLDYGFYISIFTVILIARTRFEQIGFPFLYLGTGLSLCWVAVEKWVYPSMSLDIVASHSVPTFGFEPALFIVMAAFIEFIVGYLLVVGILNRVLGLVVTIIFIMTTMLFGMTEIIGHFMVHVVLLIFIIEGVSFYNPPIKMHKTKMDQFIFVFLNFIFVLSTFVLIYYRFA
;
A
#
# COMPACT_ATOMS: atom_id res chain seq x y z
N MET A 1 3.29 3.68 -33.93
CA MET A 1 3.93 3.85 -32.60
C MET A 1 3.04 3.47 -31.41
N LYS A 2 1.74 3.80 -31.38
CA LYS A 2 0.85 3.45 -30.24
C LYS A 2 0.62 1.94 -29.99
N LYS A 3 0.70 1.09 -31.02
CA LYS A 3 0.49 -0.37 -30.90
C LYS A 3 1.71 -1.14 -30.37
N PHE A 4 2.90 -0.56 -30.46
CA PHE A 4 4.14 -1.20 -30.01
C PHE A 4 4.49 -0.87 -28.56
N LEU A 5 3.98 0.25 -28.04
CA LEU A 5 4.18 0.65 -26.64
C LEU A 5 3.71 -0.42 -25.62
N PRO A 6 2.51 -1.03 -25.75
CA PRO A 6 2.09 -2.09 -24.82
C PRO A 6 2.94 -3.35 -24.95
N ILE A 7 3.41 -3.68 -26.15
CA ILE A 7 4.27 -4.85 -26.40
C ILE A 7 5.67 -4.61 -25.83
N LEU A 8 6.22 -3.41 -25.98
CA LEU A 8 7.50 -3.00 -25.39
C LEU A 8 7.44 -2.91 -23.86
N LEU A 9 6.32 -2.46 -23.29
CA LEU A 9 6.09 -2.50 -21.84
C LEU A 9 5.99 -3.94 -21.34
N PHE A 10 5.28 -4.81 -22.06
CA PHE A 10 5.14 -6.22 -21.72
C PHE A 10 6.47 -6.98 -21.81
N ILE A 11 7.25 -6.74 -22.87
CA ILE A 11 8.60 -7.29 -23.03
C ILE A 11 9.53 -6.70 -21.95
N GLY A 12 9.44 -5.40 -21.69
CA GLY A 12 10.23 -4.73 -20.65
C GLY A 12 9.99 -5.35 -19.27
N VAL A 13 8.73 -5.61 -18.91
CA VAL A 13 8.36 -6.35 -17.68
C VAL A 13 8.90 -7.78 -17.71
N LEU A 14 8.88 -8.48 -18.84
CA LEU A 14 9.41 -9.85 -18.92
C LEU A 14 10.94 -9.94 -18.87
N THR A 15 11.65 -8.88 -19.27
CA THR A 15 13.12 -8.86 -19.38
C THR A 15 13.83 -8.16 -18.23
N THR A 16 13.10 -7.57 -17.27
CA THR A 16 13.73 -6.98 -16.09
C THR A 16 14.40 -8.09 -15.27
N PRO A 17 15.68 -7.96 -14.89
CA PRO A 17 16.31 -8.91 -13.98
C PRO A 17 15.56 -8.88 -12.64
N PHE A 18 14.96 -10.02 -12.31
CA PHE A 18 14.23 -10.21 -11.07
C PHE A 18 15.20 -10.78 -10.04
N TYR A 19 15.87 -9.90 -9.31
CA TYR A 19 16.45 -10.30 -8.03
C TYR A 19 15.28 -10.38 -7.05
N THR A 20 14.90 -11.60 -6.67
CA THR A 20 13.82 -11.85 -5.72
C THR A 20 14.39 -11.82 -4.32
N ASP A 21 14.28 -10.65 -3.73
CA ASP A 21 14.45 -10.48 -2.31
C ASP A 21 13.08 -10.07 -1.74
N ALA A 22 12.66 -10.65 -0.63
CA ALA A 22 11.39 -10.34 0.04
C ALA A 22 11.47 -9.04 0.88
N HIS A 23 10.33 -8.45 1.25
CA HIS A 23 10.17 -7.16 1.92
C HIS A 23 10.07 -7.23 3.44
N VAL A 24 9.66 -8.35 4.05
CA VAL A 24 9.64 -8.51 5.53
C VAL A 24 11.04 -8.50 6.20
N LYS A 25 12.11 -8.24 5.45
CA LYS A 25 13.52 -8.43 5.83
C LYS A 25 14.07 -7.53 6.93
N TRP A 26 13.52 -6.35 7.10
CA TRP A 26 13.94 -5.44 8.16
C TRP A 26 13.54 -5.86 9.58
N PHE A 27 12.73 -6.90 9.75
CA PHE A 27 12.38 -7.49 11.06
C PHE A 27 12.92 -8.92 11.28
N THR A 28 13.55 -9.53 10.27
CA THR A 28 14.09 -10.89 10.35
C THR A 28 15.28 -11.09 9.41
N ASP A 29 16.30 -11.79 9.89
CA ASP A 29 17.49 -12.16 9.11
C ASP A 29 17.35 -13.55 8.45
N ILE A 30 16.20 -14.21 8.58
CA ILE A 30 15.99 -15.54 8.01
C ILE A 30 15.91 -15.44 6.48
N VAL A 31 16.65 -16.33 5.81
CA VAL A 31 16.61 -16.47 4.35
C VAL A 31 15.18 -16.81 3.91
N PRO A 32 14.56 -16.03 2.99
CA PRO A 32 13.22 -16.29 2.52
C PRO A 32 13.09 -17.70 1.95
N GLN A 33 12.17 -18.51 2.49
CA GLN A 33 11.88 -19.85 1.98
C GLN A 33 10.49 -19.86 1.36
N LYS A 34 10.47 -20.07 0.05
CA LYS A 34 9.22 -20.11 -0.71
C LYS A 34 8.45 -21.38 -0.37
N GLU A 35 7.22 -21.20 0.10
CA GLU A 35 6.31 -22.29 0.43
C GLU A 35 5.69 -22.89 -0.85
N ASN A 36 5.26 -24.15 -0.80
CA ASN A 36 4.58 -24.78 -1.94
C ASN A 36 3.16 -24.20 -2.10
N ILE A 37 2.72 -23.99 -3.35
CA ILE A 37 1.38 -23.43 -3.63
C ILE A 37 0.25 -24.26 -3.00
N GLU A 38 0.43 -25.57 -2.88
CA GLU A 38 -0.53 -26.49 -2.24
C GLU A 38 -0.64 -26.26 -0.73
N GLN A 39 0.46 -25.85 -0.09
CA GLN A 39 0.52 -25.50 1.33
C GLN A 39 0.05 -24.06 1.58
N ILE A 40 0.05 -23.21 0.56
CA ILE A 40 -0.58 -21.89 0.60
C ILE A 40 -2.10 -22.04 0.47
N LEU A 41 -2.57 -22.76 -0.56
CA LEU A 41 -3.99 -22.94 -0.91
C LEU A 41 -4.66 -24.06 -0.09
N THR A 42 -4.42 -24.06 1.21
CA THR A 42 -5.03 -25.02 2.15
C THR A 42 -6.55 -24.87 2.21
N PRO A 43 -7.29 -25.88 2.71
CA PRO A 43 -8.72 -25.74 2.98
C PRO A 43 -9.07 -24.54 3.86
N PHE A 44 -8.19 -24.19 4.81
CA PHE A 44 -8.34 -23.01 5.66
C PHE A 44 -8.23 -21.71 4.85
N PHE A 45 -7.21 -21.59 3.99
CA PHE A 45 -7.07 -20.45 3.09
C PHE A 45 -8.30 -20.28 2.19
N MET A 46 -8.77 -21.37 1.59
CA MET A 46 -9.94 -21.36 0.69
C MET A 46 -11.22 -20.97 1.43
N ALA A 47 -11.40 -21.47 2.65
CA ALA A 47 -12.52 -21.09 3.51
C ALA A 47 -12.48 -19.59 3.87
N LEU A 48 -11.31 -19.06 4.26
CA LEU A 48 -11.13 -17.64 4.53
C LEU A 48 -11.37 -16.78 3.29
N ALA A 49 -10.90 -17.19 2.12
CA ALA A 49 -11.14 -16.47 0.87
C ALA A 49 -12.64 -16.36 0.55
N LEU A 50 -13.39 -17.45 0.72
CA LEU A 50 -14.84 -17.47 0.52
C LEU A 50 -15.57 -16.62 1.57
N ILE A 51 -15.20 -16.74 2.85
CA ILE A 51 -15.78 -15.93 3.93
C ILE A 51 -15.51 -14.44 3.68
N ALA A 52 -14.28 -14.08 3.33
CA ALA A 52 -13.91 -12.71 2.99
C ALA A 52 -14.72 -12.18 1.80
N ALA A 53 -14.88 -12.98 0.73
CA ALA A 53 -15.69 -12.61 -0.42
C ALA A 53 -17.16 -12.38 -0.05
N VAL A 54 -17.75 -13.24 0.79
CA VAL A 54 -19.12 -13.06 1.31
C VAL A 54 -19.21 -11.79 2.15
N VAL A 55 -18.30 -11.60 3.10
CA VAL A 55 -18.28 -10.41 3.98
C VAL A 55 -18.18 -9.14 3.13
N LEU A 56 -17.24 -9.08 2.18
CA LEU A 56 -17.08 -7.94 1.28
C LEU A 56 -18.32 -7.70 0.40
N GLY A 57 -18.91 -8.76 -0.14
CA GLY A 57 -20.17 -8.69 -0.86
C GLY A 57 -21.28 -8.09 0.01
N THR A 58 -21.46 -8.59 1.24
CA THR A 58 -22.50 -8.07 2.17
C THR A 58 -22.23 -6.62 2.57
N LEU A 59 -20.96 -6.23 2.68
CA LEU A 59 -20.56 -4.88 3.06
C LEU A 59 -21.09 -3.84 2.08
N THR A 60 -21.13 -4.17 0.78
CA THR A 60 -21.72 -3.30 -0.26
C THR A 60 -23.20 -2.96 0.01
N LEU A 61 -23.93 -3.86 0.68
CA LEU A 61 -25.34 -3.69 1.03
C LEU A 61 -25.52 -2.85 2.30
N LEU A 62 -24.54 -2.91 3.20
CA LEU A 62 -24.56 -2.25 4.51
C LEU A 62 -24.03 -0.81 4.44
N ILE A 63 -22.99 -0.56 3.64
CA ILE A 63 -22.35 0.77 3.56
C ILE A 63 -23.33 1.90 3.26
N PRO A 64 -24.25 1.80 2.27
CA PRO A 64 -25.19 2.89 2.00
C PRO A 64 -26.09 3.21 3.20
N LYS A 65 -26.43 2.19 4.00
CA LYS A 65 -27.25 2.38 5.22
C LYS A 65 -26.44 3.03 6.33
N ILE A 66 -25.20 2.58 6.53
CA ILE A 66 -24.28 3.11 7.55
C ILE A 66 -23.95 4.59 7.26
N ALA A 67 -23.73 4.94 5.98
CA ALA A 67 -23.43 6.31 5.57
C ALA A 67 -24.55 7.31 5.87
N GLN A 68 -25.81 6.86 5.96
CA GLN A 68 -26.95 7.71 6.30
C GLN A 68 -27.05 8.02 7.81
N TRP A 69 -26.23 7.38 8.64
CA TRP A 69 -26.28 7.60 10.07
C TRP A 69 -25.75 8.99 10.43
N ARG A 70 -26.55 9.78 11.17
CA ARG A 70 -26.28 11.20 11.47
C ARG A 70 -24.90 11.46 12.08
N ALA A 71 -24.41 10.57 12.94
CA ALA A 71 -23.07 10.69 13.51
C ALA A 71 -22.00 10.60 12.40
N ILE A 72 -22.09 9.60 11.54
CA ILE A 72 -21.13 9.37 10.45
C ILE A 72 -21.17 10.52 9.44
N ALA A 73 -22.36 11.02 9.10
CA ALA A 73 -22.51 12.17 8.20
C ALA A 73 -21.87 13.45 8.77
N LYS A 74 -22.06 13.73 10.07
CA LYS A 74 -21.45 14.90 10.74
C LYS A 74 -19.92 14.79 10.81
N TRP A 75 -19.42 13.59 11.09
CA TRP A 75 -17.98 13.30 11.03
C TRP A 75 -17.44 13.46 9.60
N ASP A 76 -18.23 13.04 8.60
CA ASP A 76 -17.88 13.18 7.19
C ASP A 76 -17.63 14.64 6.81
N GLU A 77 -18.64 15.47 7.07
CA GLU A 77 -18.64 16.90 6.81
C GLU A 77 -17.48 17.63 7.52
N ARG A 78 -17.30 17.40 8.82
CA ARG A 78 -16.25 18.06 9.61
C ARG A 78 -14.86 17.81 9.04
N LEU A 79 -14.56 16.55 8.73
CA LEU A 79 -13.23 16.18 8.25
C LEU A 79 -13.03 16.57 6.77
N SER A 80 -14.11 16.59 5.97
CA SER A 80 -14.06 17.07 4.58
C SER A 80 -13.57 18.53 4.48
N GLY A 81 -13.81 19.35 5.50
CA GLY A 81 -13.28 20.72 5.60
C GLY A 81 -11.74 20.80 5.64
N TYR A 82 -11.05 19.70 5.98
CA TYR A 82 -9.58 19.65 5.99
C TYR A 82 -8.97 19.21 4.66
N ARG A 83 -9.75 18.85 3.63
CA ARG A 83 -9.22 18.43 2.31
C ARG A 83 -8.27 19.44 1.67
N LYS A 84 -8.45 20.73 1.96
CA LYS A 84 -7.53 21.79 1.52
C LYS A 84 -6.08 21.61 2.01
N TYR A 85 -5.89 20.88 3.11
CA TYR A 85 -4.58 20.59 3.69
C TYR A 85 -3.98 19.29 3.17
N SER A 86 -4.74 18.36 2.58
CA SER A 86 -4.24 17.04 2.15
C SER A 86 -2.97 17.11 1.31
N ARG A 87 -2.87 18.07 0.38
CA ARG A 87 -1.66 18.27 -0.43
C ARG A 87 -0.47 18.81 0.36
N HIS A 88 -0.72 19.69 1.32
CA HIS A 88 0.33 20.21 2.19
C HIS A 88 0.82 19.12 3.13
N ILE A 89 -0.09 18.32 3.69
CA ILE A 89 0.21 17.15 4.52
C ILE A 89 1.04 16.15 3.70
N LEU A 90 0.66 15.85 2.46
CA LEU A 90 1.45 14.96 1.60
C LEU A 90 2.85 15.53 1.36
N LYS A 91 2.94 16.80 0.93
CA LYS A 91 4.22 17.44 0.59
C LYS A 91 5.18 17.49 1.80
N TYR A 92 4.71 18.02 2.92
CA TYR A 92 5.53 18.18 4.12
C TYR A 92 5.76 16.85 4.85
N GLY A 93 4.76 15.96 4.85
CA GLY A 93 4.89 14.60 5.36
C GLY A 93 5.95 13.81 4.60
N THR A 94 6.01 13.92 3.26
CA THR A 94 7.09 13.33 2.45
C THR A 94 8.45 13.90 2.84
N ALA A 95 8.57 15.22 3.05
CA ALA A 95 9.83 15.83 3.47
C ALA A 95 10.30 15.30 4.84
N ILE A 96 9.38 15.16 5.81
CA ILE A 96 9.68 14.60 7.14
C ILE A 96 10.05 13.12 7.02
N ALA A 97 9.28 12.32 6.26
CA ALA A 97 9.56 10.90 6.05
C ALA A 97 10.95 10.67 5.46
N LEU A 98 11.33 11.46 4.44
CA LEU A 98 12.66 11.39 3.84
C LEU A 98 13.75 11.85 4.80
N THR A 99 13.47 12.85 5.65
CA THR A 99 14.41 13.30 6.69
C THR A 99 14.68 12.19 7.70
N ILE A 100 13.65 11.51 8.18
CA ILE A 100 13.78 10.38 9.10
C ILE A 100 14.66 9.29 8.47
N GLN A 101 14.40 8.94 7.21
CA GLN A 101 15.15 7.88 6.53
C GLN A 101 16.61 8.25 6.28
N VAL A 102 16.88 9.41 5.68
CA VAL A 102 18.24 9.82 5.33
C VAL A 102 19.12 10.04 6.57
N VAL A 103 18.55 10.51 7.70
CA VAL A 103 19.27 10.62 8.98
C VAL A 103 19.64 9.25 9.53
N ASN A 104 18.82 8.23 9.28
CA ASN A 104 19.11 6.84 9.62
C ASN A 104 19.93 6.12 8.52
N GLY A 105 20.42 6.83 7.51
CA GLY A 105 21.27 6.26 6.45
C GLY A 105 20.52 5.45 5.39
N THR A 106 19.20 5.59 5.30
CA THR A 106 18.32 4.75 4.47
C THR A 106 17.48 5.59 3.49
N LEU A 107 16.87 4.94 2.50
CA LEU A 107 16.01 5.59 1.50
C LEU A 107 14.88 4.66 1.02
N PHE A 108 13.65 5.16 1.07
CA PHE A 108 12.37 4.46 0.86
C PHE A 108 12.02 3.39 1.90
N ALA A 109 13.01 2.65 2.39
CA ALA A 109 12.86 1.61 3.40
C ALA A 109 14.11 1.45 4.28
N PRO A 110 14.02 0.92 5.50
CA PRO A 110 15.18 0.85 6.40
C PRO A 110 16.28 -0.12 5.98
N GLU A 111 15.96 -1.11 5.15
CA GLU A 111 16.93 -2.03 4.59
C GLU A 111 17.56 -1.53 3.29
N LEU A 112 17.10 -0.38 2.75
CA LEU A 112 17.61 0.24 1.55
C LEU A 112 18.62 1.34 1.91
N PRO A 113 19.94 1.03 2.01
CA PRO A 113 20.92 2.01 2.40
C PRO A 113 21.11 3.08 1.33
N VAL A 114 21.46 4.29 1.77
CA VAL A 114 21.91 5.35 0.86
C VAL A 114 23.27 4.96 0.29
N SER A 115 23.26 4.45 -0.94
CA SER A 115 24.42 3.80 -1.57
C SER A 115 25.51 4.74 -2.06
N SER A 116 25.24 6.05 -2.20
CA SER A 116 26.22 7.01 -2.69
C SER A 116 26.02 8.41 -2.13
N THR A 117 27.11 9.20 -2.09
CA THR A 117 27.07 10.62 -1.73
C THR A 117 26.16 11.42 -2.65
N LEU A 118 26.11 11.08 -3.94
CA LEU A 118 25.21 11.73 -4.90
C LEU A 118 23.74 11.48 -4.52
N THR A 119 23.38 10.23 -4.20
CA THR A 119 22.03 9.88 -3.73
C THR A 119 21.68 10.69 -2.48
N ALA A 120 22.57 10.76 -1.50
CA ALA A 120 22.36 11.56 -0.28
C ALA A 120 22.10 13.04 -0.60
N ILE A 121 22.92 13.65 -1.47
CA ILE A 121 22.77 15.04 -1.90
C ILE A 121 21.41 15.24 -2.59
N LEU A 122 21.02 14.35 -3.52
CA LEU A 122 19.76 14.45 -4.24
C LEU A 122 18.53 14.33 -3.31
N VAL A 123 18.61 13.49 -2.28
CA VAL A 123 17.56 13.38 -1.25
C VAL A 123 17.47 14.68 -0.44
N TRP A 124 18.59 15.22 0.05
CA TRP A 124 18.60 16.48 0.79
C TRP A 124 18.11 17.67 -0.05
N VAL A 125 18.48 17.73 -1.33
CA VAL A 125 17.95 18.72 -2.28
C VAL A 125 16.44 18.56 -2.43
N SER A 126 15.94 17.32 -2.57
CA SER A 126 14.51 17.05 -2.66
C SER A 126 13.75 17.48 -1.41
N ILE A 127 14.30 17.24 -0.21
CA ILE A 127 13.75 17.71 1.07
C ILE A 127 13.66 19.24 1.07
N GLY A 128 14.75 19.93 0.75
CA GLY A 128 14.78 21.40 0.69
C GLY A 128 13.73 21.96 -0.28
N LEU A 129 13.61 21.38 -1.46
CA LEU A 129 12.62 21.76 -2.47
C LEU A 129 11.17 21.52 -2.01
N LEU A 130 10.88 20.43 -1.27
CA LEU A 130 9.55 20.15 -0.72
C LEU A 130 9.15 21.15 0.38
N LEU A 131 10.11 21.61 1.18
CA LEU A 131 9.85 22.57 2.27
C LEU A 131 9.48 23.97 1.77
N ILE A 132 9.91 24.34 0.55
CA ILE A 132 9.53 25.62 -0.07
C ILE A 132 8.00 25.69 -0.25
N PRO A 133 7.32 26.78 0.15
CA PRO A 133 5.86 26.92 0.08
C PRO A 133 5.33 27.20 -1.35
N TYR A 134 6.01 26.71 -2.38
CA TYR A 134 5.63 26.84 -3.79
C TYR A 134 5.52 25.48 -4.48
N HIS A 135 4.65 25.39 -5.49
CA HIS A 135 4.36 24.12 -6.17
C HIS A 135 5.43 23.70 -7.18
N LEU A 136 6.12 24.65 -7.82
CA LEU A 136 7.13 24.34 -8.84
C LEU A 136 8.38 23.64 -8.24
N PRO A 137 8.94 24.09 -7.09
CA PRO A 137 9.98 23.35 -6.38
C PRO A 137 9.53 21.94 -5.97
N ALA A 138 8.29 21.79 -5.49
CA ALA A 138 7.75 20.47 -5.13
C ALA A 138 7.69 19.51 -6.32
N LYS A 139 7.37 20.01 -7.52
CA LYS A 139 7.42 19.20 -8.76
C LYS A 139 8.84 18.78 -9.11
N ALA A 140 9.82 19.68 -8.97
CA ALA A 140 11.22 19.34 -9.18
C ALA A 140 11.68 18.27 -8.18
N ALA A 141 11.31 18.39 -6.91
CA ALA A 141 11.57 17.36 -5.90
C ALA A 141 10.96 16.01 -6.28
N ALA A 142 9.68 16.00 -6.69
CA ALA A 142 9.01 14.78 -7.11
C ALA A 142 9.69 14.12 -8.32
N ALA A 143 10.17 14.90 -9.28
CA ALA A 143 10.91 14.39 -10.43
C ALA A 143 12.25 13.74 -10.01
N ILE A 144 13.00 14.36 -9.09
CA ILE A 144 14.22 13.79 -8.52
C ILE A 144 13.90 12.48 -7.79
N LEU A 145 12.88 12.47 -6.94
CA LEU A 145 12.47 11.30 -6.16
C LEU A 145 12.00 10.13 -7.04
N ILE A 146 11.29 10.41 -8.14
CA ILE A 146 10.97 9.38 -9.14
C ILE A 146 12.25 8.83 -9.79
N GLY A 147 13.20 9.70 -10.13
CA GLY A 147 14.50 9.27 -10.66
C GLY A 147 15.26 8.36 -9.67
N LEU A 148 15.28 8.73 -8.39
CA LEU A 148 15.88 7.91 -7.33
C LEU A 148 15.15 6.57 -7.15
N PHE A 149 13.82 6.56 -7.19
CA PHE A 149 13.05 5.32 -7.09
C PHE A 149 13.31 4.39 -8.28
N ILE A 150 13.38 4.94 -9.50
CA ILE A 150 13.74 4.19 -10.71
C ILE A 150 15.16 3.62 -10.57
N GLN A 151 16.12 4.41 -10.08
CA GLN A 151 17.47 3.94 -9.81
C GLN A 151 17.46 2.78 -8.80
N SER A 152 16.76 2.91 -7.68
CA SER A 152 16.60 1.83 -6.70
C SER A 152 15.96 0.58 -7.32
N THR A 153 14.99 0.76 -8.22
CA THR A 153 14.35 -0.34 -8.96
C THR A 153 15.32 -1.07 -9.90
N PHE A 154 16.25 -0.36 -10.54
CA PHE A 154 17.29 -1.01 -11.35
C PHE A 154 18.32 -1.76 -10.50
N VAL A 155 18.59 -1.31 -9.28
CA VAL A 155 19.56 -1.93 -8.37
C VAL A 155 18.96 -3.16 -7.66
N HIS A 156 17.75 -3.02 -7.12
CA HIS A 156 17.12 -4.04 -6.27
C HIS A 156 16.13 -4.94 -7.02
N GLY A 157 15.71 -4.55 -8.23
CA GLY A 157 14.74 -5.27 -9.04
C GLY A 157 13.32 -4.74 -8.90
N LEU A 158 12.52 -4.95 -9.96
CA LEU A 158 11.13 -4.48 -10.01
C LEU A 158 10.26 -5.18 -8.97
N PHE A 159 10.40 -6.50 -8.84
CA PHE A 159 9.60 -7.31 -7.93
C PHE A 159 9.73 -6.83 -6.48
N TYR A 160 10.96 -6.60 -6.03
CA TYR A 160 11.29 -6.06 -4.72
C TYR A 160 10.72 -4.65 -4.48
N MET A 161 10.81 -3.77 -5.49
CA MET A 161 10.34 -2.38 -5.32
C MET A 161 8.81 -2.24 -5.39
N LEU A 162 8.06 -3.29 -5.72
CA LEU A 162 6.59 -3.24 -5.74
C LEU A 162 6.00 -3.10 -4.34
N ASP A 163 6.66 -3.61 -3.30
CA ASP A 163 6.28 -3.39 -1.91
C ASP A 163 6.25 -1.89 -1.58
N TYR A 164 7.13 -1.12 -2.21
CA TYR A 164 7.28 0.34 -2.07
C TYR A 164 6.50 1.14 -3.12
N GLY A 165 5.62 0.51 -3.90
CA GLY A 165 4.90 1.13 -5.03
C GLY A 165 4.08 2.37 -4.65
N PHE A 166 3.68 2.50 -3.39
CA PHE A 166 2.96 3.67 -2.89
C PHE A 166 3.78 4.98 -2.99
N TYR A 167 5.12 4.92 -2.94
CA TYR A 167 6.00 6.10 -3.15
C TYR A 167 5.84 6.69 -4.55
N ILE A 168 5.73 5.84 -5.58
CA ILE A 168 5.47 6.32 -6.94
C ILE A 168 4.15 7.07 -7.02
N SER A 169 3.12 6.60 -6.31
CA SER A 169 1.86 7.33 -6.26
C SER A 169 2.00 8.67 -5.55
N ILE A 170 2.69 8.73 -4.40
CA ILE A 170 2.99 9.97 -3.68
C ILE A 170 3.68 10.98 -4.60
N PHE A 171 4.78 10.59 -5.24
CA PHE A 171 5.56 11.49 -6.09
C PHE A 171 4.76 11.94 -7.31
N THR A 172 3.96 11.04 -7.89
CA THR A 172 3.05 11.38 -8.99
C THR A 172 2.01 12.43 -8.57
N VAL A 173 1.39 12.29 -7.39
CA VAL A 173 0.43 13.28 -6.87
C VAL A 173 1.10 14.66 -6.73
N ILE A 174 2.32 14.70 -6.18
CA ILE A 174 3.07 15.96 -6.03
C ILE A 174 3.42 16.55 -7.41
N LEU A 175 3.85 15.71 -8.36
CA LEU A 175 4.27 16.13 -9.71
C LEU A 175 3.12 16.73 -10.52
N ILE A 176 1.93 16.13 -10.46
CA ILE A 176 0.77 16.56 -11.25
C ILE A 176 -0.07 17.65 -10.56
N ALA A 177 0.33 18.11 -9.38
CA ALA A 177 -0.37 19.18 -8.66
C ALA A 177 -0.50 20.45 -9.53
N ARG A 178 -1.65 21.14 -9.46
CA ARG A 178 -1.94 22.32 -10.31
C ARG A 178 -1.79 22.07 -11.81
N THR A 179 -2.12 20.87 -12.29
CA THR A 179 -2.19 20.54 -13.72
C THR A 179 -3.56 19.99 -14.08
N ARG A 180 -3.85 19.81 -15.37
CA ARG A 180 -5.08 19.16 -15.84
C ARG A 180 -5.32 17.75 -15.28
N PHE A 181 -4.27 17.07 -14.82
CA PHE A 181 -4.33 15.72 -14.27
C PHE A 181 -4.49 15.69 -12.74
N GLU A 182 -4.64 16.85 -12.10
CA GLU A 182 -4.73 16.93 -10.64
C GLU A 182 -5.89 16.10 -10.06
N GLN A 183 -6.99 15.94 -10.80
CA GLN A 183 -8.16 15.16 -10.37
C GLN A 183 -7.87 13.66 -10.21
N ILE A 184 -6.87 13.12 -10.92
CA ILE A 184 -6.51 11.70 -10.82
C ILE A 184 -5.44 11.42 -9.75
N GLY A 185 -4.88 12.46 -9.12
CA GLY A 185 -3.78 12.31 -8.15
C GLY A 185 -4.16 11.47 -6.93
N PHE A 186 -5.15 11.90 -6.15
CA PHE A 186 -5.61 11.12 -4.99
C PHE A 186 -6.12 9.72 -5.37
N PRO A 187 -6.94 9.52 -6.42
CA PRO A 187 -7.29 8.17 -6.89
C PRO A 187 -6.05 7.29 -7.11
N PHE A 188 -5.00 7.83 -7.71
CA PHE A 188 -3.75 7.11 -7.94
C PHE A 188 -2.99 6.79 -6.63
N LEU A 189 -3.11 7.65 -5.62
CA LEU A 189 -2.60 7.40 -4.27
C LEU A 189 -3.32 6.23 -3.59
N TYR A 190 -4.64 6.18 -3.66
CA TYR A 190 -5.42 5.05 -3.14
C TYR A 190 -5.06 3.73 -3.86
N LEU A 191 -4.99 3.77 -5.18
CA LEU A 191 -4.63 2.60 -5.98
C LEU A 191 -3.22 2.11 -5.64
N GLY A 192 -2.20 2.97 -5.69
CA GLY A 192 -0.83 2.53 -5.43
C GLY A 192 -0.62 2.02 -4.01
N THR A 193 -1.25 2.66 -3.01
CA THR A 193 -1.17 2.21 -1.61
C THR A 193 -1.91 0.88 -1.42
N GLY A 194 -3.11 0.75 -1.96
CA GLY A 194 -3.89 -0.48 -1.84
C GLY A 194 -3.25 -1.66 -2.57
N LEU A 195 -2.69 -1.44 -3.76
CA LEU A 195 -1.97 -2.48 -4.51
C LEU A 195 -0.68 -2.92 -3.79
N SER A 196 0.08 -1.98 -3.23
CA SER A 196 1.27 -2.27 -2.40
C SER A 196 0.89 -3.10 -1.17
N LEU A 197 -0.19 -2.75 -0.45
CA LEU A 197 -0.69 -3.53 0.69
C LEU A 197 -1.14 -4.95 0.29
N CYS A 198 -1.82 -5.10 -0.84
CA CYS A 198 -2.16 -6.42 -1.36
C CYS A 198 -0.91 -7.25 -1.70
N TRP A 199 0.15 -6.60 -2.17
CA TRP A 199 1.39 -7.25 -2.57
C TRP A 199 2.16 -7.79 -1.34
N VAL A 200 2.37 -6.96 -0.31
CA VAL A 200 3.03 -7.37 0.96
C VAL A 200 2.19 -8.36 1.77
N ALA A 201 0.88 -8.43 1.55
CA ALA A 201 0.03 -9.46 2.15
C ALA A 201 0.29 -10.83 1.53
N VAL A 202 0.46 -10.90 0.21
CA VAL A 202 0.75 -12.15 -0.50
C VAL A 202 2.14 -12.68 -0.14
N GLU A 203 3.10 -11.79 0.06
CA GLU A 203 4.43 -12.15 0.55
C GLU A 203 4.38 -13.02 1.82
N LYS A 204 3.50 -12.68 2.77
CA LYS A 204 3.35 -13.43 4.04
C LYS A 204 2.84 -14.85 3.83
N TRP A 205 2.08 -15.09 2.76
CA TRP A 205 1.66 -16.44 2.37
C TRP A 205 2.75 -17.20 1.63
N VAL A 206 3.51 -16.53 0.77
CA VAL A 206 4.54 -17.16 -0.06
C VAL A 206 5.81 -17.45 0.73
N TYR A 207 6.14 -16.62 1.71
CA TYR A 207 7.31 -16.75 2.57
C TYR A 207 6.91 -16.71 4.06
N PRO A 208 6.13 -17.69 4.55
CA PRO A 208 5.57 -17.68 5.90
C PRO A 208 6.64 -17.78 6.99
N SER A 209 7.80 -18.39 6.70
CA SER A 209 8.91 -18.55 7.64
C SER A 209 9.42 -17.21 8.20
N MET A 210 9.46 -16.15 7.38
CA MET A 210 9.85 -14.82 7.82
C MET A 210 8.87 -14.25 8.83
N SER A 211 7.56 -14.39 8.55
CA SER A 211 6.52 -13.90 9.46
C SER A 211 6.47 -14.72 10.76
N LEU A 212 6.73 -16.03 10.70
CA LEU A 212 6.83 -16.90 11.86
C LEU A 212 7.98 -16.48 12.78
N ASP A 213 9.12 -16.15 12.20
CA ASP A 213 10.28 -15.66 12.95
C ASP A 213 9.98 -14.33 13.64
N ILE A 214 9.29 -13.41 12.97
CA ILE A 214 8.89 -12.13 13.58
C ILE A 214 7.95 -12.36 14.77
N VAL A 215 6.97 -13.26 14.61
CA VAL A 215 6.07 -13.63 15.71
C VAL A 215 6.85 -14.18 16.90
N ALA A 216 7.83 -15.05 16.65
CA ALA A 216 8.65 -15.65 17.69
C ALA A 216 9.63 -14.66 18.35
N SER A 217 10.39 -13.91 17.55
CA SER A 217 11.44 -13.00 17.98
C SER A 217 10.91 -11.75 18.68
N HIS A 218 9.76 -11.22 18.24
CA HIS A 218 9.16 -10.02 18.80
C HIS A 218 7.97 -10.31 19.73
N SER A 219 7.70 -11.59 20.03
CA SER A 219 6.59 -12.02 20.90
C SER A 219 5.24 -11.40 20.50
N VAL A 220 4.95 -11.40 19.19
CA VAL A 220 3.72 -10.82 18.65
C VAL A 220 2.52 -11.56 19.23
N PRO A 221 1.52 -10.85 19.80
CA PRO A 221 0.35 -11.50 20.38
C PRO A 221 -0.49 -12.18 19.29
N THR A 222 -0.57 -13.51 19.32
CA THR A 222 -1.39 -14.31 18.38
C THR A 222 -2.82 -14.50 18.87
N PHE A 223 -3.21 -13.92 20.00
CA PHE A 223 -4.56 -13.99 20.59
C PHE A 223 -5.09 -15.43 20.81
N GLY A 224 -4.19 -16.37 21.10
CA GLY A 224 -4.53 -17.78 21.33
C GLY A 224 -4.58 -18.63 20.06
N PHE A 225 -4.31 -18.06 18.89
CA PHE A 225 -4.15 -18.81 17.65
C PHE A 225 -2.73 -19.36 17.52
N GLU A 226 -2.60 -20.48 16.81
CA GLU A 226 -1.31 -20.98 16.35
C GLU A 226 -0.65 -19.93 15.42
N PRO A 227 0.68 -19.66 15.56
CA PRO A 227 1.36 -18.65 14.77
C PRO A 227 1.15 -18.75 13.25
N ALA A 228 1.17 -19.96 12.69
CA ALA A 228 0.98 -20.17 11.25
C ALA A 228 -0.44 -19.74 10.79
N LEU A 229 -1.47 -20.13 11.54
CA LEU A 229 -2.84 -19.73 11.25
C LEU A 229 -3.05 -18.22 11.45
N PHE A 230 -2.44 -17.66 12.49
CA PHE A 230 -2.47 -16.21 12.76
C PHE A 230 -1.91 -15.41 11.59
N ILE A 231 -0.76 -15.81 11.03
CA ILE A 231 -0.14 -15.15 9.88
C ILE A 231 -1.04 -15.18 8.66
N VAL A 232 -1.65 -16.34 8.35
CA VAL A 232 -2.59 -16.45 7.23
C VAL A 232 -3.77 -15.48 7.41
N MET A 233 -4.35 -15.41 8.61
CA MET A 233 -5.45 -14.48 8.91
C MET A 233 -5.01 -13.01 8.85
N ALA A 234 -3.84 -12.67 9.38
CA ALA A 234 -3.29 -11.33 9.36
C ALA A 234 -3.06 -10.84 7.92
N ALA A 235 -2.48 -11.69 7.08
CA ALA A 235 -2.30 -11.43 5.65
C ALA A 235 -3.65 -11.26 4.92
N PHE A 236 -4.69 -12.03 5.27
CA PHE A 236 -6.04 -11.79 4.73
C PHE A 236 -6.59 -10.41 5.13
N ILE A 237 -6.42 -9.99 6.38
CA ILE A 237 -6.88 -8.67 6.85
C ILE A 237 -6.17 -7.58 6.05
N GLU A 238 -4.85 -7.68 5.88
CA GLU A 238 -4.06 -6.72 5.10
C GLU A 238 -4.45 -6.69 3.62
N PHE A 239 -4.64 -7.86 3.01
CA PHE A 239 -5.11 -7.96 1.62
C PHE A 239 -6.51 -7.35 1.45
N ILE A 240 -7.43 -7.61 2.38
CA ILE A 240 -8.78 -7.04 2.37
C ILE A 240 -8.73 -5.52 2.51
N VAL A 241 -7.90 -4.99 3.40
CA VAL A 241 -7.68 -3.55 3.55
C VAL A 241 -7.15 -2.94 2.25
N GLY A 242 -6.13 -3.54 1.64
CA GLY A 242 -5.56 -3.11 0.36
C GLY A 242 -6.62 -3.13 -0.75
N TYR A 243 -7.37 -4.23 -0.87
CA TYR A 243 -8.45 -4.38 -1.84
C TYR A 243 -9.54 -3.30 -1.67
N LEU A 244 -9.99 -3.05 -0.44
CA LEU A 244 -11.01 -2.04 -0.18
C LEU A 244 -10.52 -0.61 -0.54
N LEU A 245 -9.23 -0.30 -0.32
CA LEU A 245 -8.63 0.95 -0.77
C LEU A 245 -8.60 1.06 -2.30
N VAL A 246 -8.28 -0.03 -3.01
CA VAL A 246 -8.29 -0.07 -4.48
C VAL A 246 -9.70 0.15 -5.04
N VAL A 247 -10.71 -0.49 -4.45
CA VAL A 247 -12.11 -0.33 -4.86
C VAL A 247 -12.68 1.03 -4.41
N GLY A 248 -12.06 1.67 -3.41
CA GLY A 248 -12.44 2.98 -2.89
C GLY A 248 -13.59 2.94 -1.88
N ILE A 249 -13.70 1.86 -1.12
CA ILE A 249 -14.78 1.62 -0.16
C ILE A 249 -14.28 1.83 1.27
N LEU A 250 -15.09 2.49 2.11
CA LEU A 250 -14.78 2.71 3.54
C LEU A 250 -13.44 3.41 3.82
N ASN A 251 -12.89 4.14 2.86
CA ASN A 251 -11.58 4.78 2.90
C ASN A 251 -11.24 5.48 4.22
N ARG A 252 -12.21 6.18 4.82
CA ARG A 252 -11.99 6.86 6.11
C ARG A 252 -11.92 5.92 7.30
N VAL A 253 -12.86 4.98 7.39
CA VAL A 253 -12.91 4.01 8.49
C VAL A 253 -11.68 3.11 8.41
N LEU A 254 -11.32 2.66 7.20
CA LEU A 254 -10.10 1.90 6.97
C LEU A 254 -8.87 2.71 7.33
N GLY A 255 -8.75 3.95 6.85
CA GLY A 255 -7.64 4.83 7.22
C GLY A 255 -7.46 4.95 8.72
N LEU A 256 -8.56 5.07 9.49
CA LEU A 256 -8.53 5.13 10.95
C LEU A 256 -8.09 3.80 11.59
N VAL A 257 -8.76 2.69 11.22
CA VAL A 257 -8.47 1.35 11.78
C VAL A 257 -7.03 0.96 11.49
N VAL A 258 -6.57 1.15 10.26
CA VAL A 258 -5.22 0.83 9.83
C VAL A 258 -4.20 1.73 10.54
N THR A 259 -4.50 3.03 10.73
CA THR A 259 -3.64 3.92 11.54
C THR A 259 -3.48 3.40 12.97
N ILE A 260 -4.56 2.94 13.60
CA ILE A 260 -4.51 2.37 14.95
C ILE A 260 -3.62 1.12 14.97
N ILE A 261 -3.79 0.22 13.99
CA ILE A 261 -2.97 -0.98 13.86
C ILE A 261 -1.48 -0.60 13.73
N PHE A 262 -1.13 0.31 12.82
CA PHE A 262 0.27 0.73 12.64
C PHE A 262 0.85 1.44 13.88
N ILE A 263 0.03 2.16 14.65
CA ILE A 263 0.49 2.73 15.93
C ILE A 263 0.77 1.60 16.94
N MET A 264 -0.07 0.57 16.99
CA MET A 264 0.16 -0.59 17.86
C MET A 264 1.42 -1.37 17.45
N THR A 265 1.66 -1.57 16.16
CA THR A 265 2.89 -2.23 15.68
C THR A 265 4.12 -1.36 15.95
N THR A 266 4.00 -0.03 15.90
CA THR A 266 5.07 0.88 16.32
C THR A 266 5.43 0.70 17.80
N MET A 267 4.45 0.44 18.67
CA MET A 267 4.73 0.13 20.08
C MET A 267 5.46 -1.21 20.26
N LEU A 268 5.31 -2.14 19.32
CA LEU A 268 5.93 -3.46 19.36
C LEU A 268 7.34 -3.47 18.74
N PHE A 269 7.49 -2.85 17.56
CA PHE A 269 8.69 -2.90 16.72
C PHE A 269 9.58 -1.66 16.86
N GLY A 270 9.12 -0.61 17.56
CA GLY A 270 9.92 0.54 17.93
C GLY A 270 10.36 1.42 16.75
N MET A 271 11.60 1.90 16.81
CA MET A 271 12.12 2.88 15.85
C MET A 271 12.20 2.35 14.42
N THR A 272 12.45 1.05 14.26
CA THR A 272 12.49 0.41 12.93
C THR A 272 11.17 0.70 12.22
N GLU A 273 10.03 0.34 12.81
CA GLU A 273 8.69 0.60 12.25
C GLU A 273 8.48 2.07 11.86
N ILE A 274 8.91 3.01 12.70
CA ILE A 274 8.78 4.45 12.41
C ILE A 274 9.55 4.81 11.14
N ILE A 275 10.79 4.33 10.97
CA ILE A 275 11.63 4.71 9.83
C ILE A 275 10.99 4.26 8.51
N GLY A 276 10.43 3.05 8.44
CA GLY A 276 9.83 2.55 7.20
C GLY A 276 8.37 2.92 6.99
N HIS A 277 7.56 3.02 8.06
CA HIS A 277 6.12 3.24 7.94
C HIS A 277 5.65 4.68 8.21
N PHE A 278 6.53 5.61 8.59
CA PHE A 278 6.12 7.01 8.79
C PHE A 278 5.42 7.60 7.57
N MET A 279 5.90 7.30 6.35
CA MET A 279 5.22 7.76 5.13
C MET A 279 3.83 7.14 4.95
N VAL A 280 3.66 5.88 5.35
CA VAL A 280 2.34 5.22 5.34
C VAL A 280 1.38 5.91 6.30
N HIS A 281 1.82 6.31 7.50
CA HIS A 281 1.00 7.11 8.42
C HIS A 281 0.53 8.43 7.81
N VAL A 282 1.39 9.13 7.07
CA VAL A 282 1.02 10.37 6.33
C VAL A 282 -0.08 10.08 5.31
N VAL A 283 0.06 9.00 4.54
CA VAL A 283 -0.93 8.59 3.52
C VAL A 283 -2.26 8.20 4.18
N LEU A 284 -2.24 7.44 5.27
CA LEU A 284 -3.44 7.04 6.00
C LEU A 284 -4.16 8.25 6.60
N LEU A 285 -3.43 9.23 7.13
CA LEU A 285 -4.01 10.49 7.60
C LEU A 285 -4.73 11.24 6.46
N ILE A 286 -4.13 11.26 5.26
CA ILE A 286 -4.78 11.81 4.07
C ILE A 286 -6.04 11.02 3.72
N PHE A 287 -6.03 9.69 3.85
CA PHE A 287 -7.21 8.88 3.56
C PHE A 287 -8.36 9.13 4.54
N ILE A 288 -8.03 9.39 5.81
CA ILE A 288 -8.99 9.86 6.81
C ILE A 288 -9.55 11.22 6.39
N ILE A 289 -8.72 12.17 5.94
CA ILE A 289 -9.19 13.51 5.56
C ILE A 289 -10.04 13.50 4.28
N GLU A 290 -9.55 12.86 3.22
CA GLU A 290 -10.23 12.82 1.92
C GLU A 290 -11.56 12.08 2.02
N GLY A 291 -11.56 10.85 2.51
CA GLY A 291 -12.78 10.07 2.79
C GLY A 291 -13.67 9.76 1.57
N VAL A 292 -13.31 10.16 0.35
CA VAL A 292 -14.15 9.94 -0.83
C VAL A 292 -13.85 8.61 -1.52
N SER A 293 -14.91 7.99 -2.03
CA SER A 293 -14.86 6.95 -3.07
C SER A 293 -14.67 7.66 -4.40
N PHE A 294 -13.43 7.75 -4.88
CA PHE A 294 -13.09 8.56 -6.06
C PHE A 294 -13.58 7.99 -7.40
N TYR A 295 -14.09 6.76 -7.39
CA TYR A 295 -14.81 6.16 -8.51
C TYR A 295 -16.31 6.14 -8.18
N ASN A 296 -17.18 6.19 -9.19
CA ASN A 296 -18.40 5.41 -9.07
C ASN A 296 -17.90 3.97 -8.99
N PRO A 297 -17.86 3.32 -7.79
CA PRO A 297 -17.27 1.99 -7.71
C PRO A 297 -17.96 1.15 -8.78
N PRO A 298 -17.28 0.22 -9.47
CA PRO A 298 -17.90 -0.57 -10.54
C PRO A 298 -19.23 -1.21 -10.11
N ILE A 299 -19.38 -1.43 -8.81
CA ILE A 299 -20.60 -1.70 -8.06
C ILE A 299 -21.79 -0.82 -8.47
N LYS A 300 -21.65 0.50 -8.59
CA LYS A 300 -22.71 1.42 -9.03
C LYS A 300 -23.07 1.27 -10.52
N MET A 301 -22.27 0.56 -11.33
CA MET A 301 -22.66 0.16 -12.69
C MET A 301 -23.77 -0.91 -12.64
N HIS A 302 -23.88 -1.63 -11.52
CA HIS A 302 -24.88 -2.65 -11.30
C HIS A 302 -26.13 -2.06 -10.63
N LYS A 303 -27.29 -2.31 -11.26
CA LYS A 303 -28.58 -1.73 -10.87
C LYS A 303 -29.18 -2.40 -9.63
N THR A 304 -28.95 -3.69 -9.42
CA THR A 304 -29.52 -4.42 -8.29
C THR A 304 -28.49 -4.66 -7.19
N LYS A 305 -28.97 -4.75 -5.95
CA LYS A 305 -28.16 -5.11 -4.78
C LYS A 305 -27.52 -6.49 -4.91
N MET A 306 -28.21 -7.42 -5.56
CA MET A 306 -27.69 -8.76 -5.80
C MET A 306 -26.51 -8.73 -6.77
N ASP A 307 -26.62 -7.97 -7.87
CA ASP A 307 -25.54 -7.82 -8.84
C ASP A 307 -24.30 -7.16 -8.22
N GLN A 308 -24.51 -6.19 -7.32
CA GLN A 308 -23.44 -5.54 -6.56
C GLN A 308 -22.70 -6.53 -5.65
N PHE A 309 -23.44 -7.36 -4.93
CA PHE A 309 -22.89 -8.42 -4.10
C PHE A 309 -22.08 -9.41 -4.95
N ILE A 310 -22.67 -9.94 -6.02
CA ILE A 310 -22.04 -10.94 -6.90
C ILE A 310 -20.78 -10.37 -7.55
N PHE A 311 -20.83 -9.11 -8.00
CA PHE A 311 -19.68 -8.45 -8.61
C PHE A 311 -18.51 -8.37 -7.63
N VAL A 312 -18.71 -7.85 -6.41
CA VAL A 312 -17.62 -7.74 -5.42
C VAL A 312 -17.12 -9.11 -4.98
N PHE A 313 -18.03 -10.06 -4.76
CA PHE A 313 -17.68 -11.43 -4.41
C PHE A 313 -16.72 -12.04 -5.46
N LEU A 314 -17.11 -12.02 -6.73
CA LEU A 314 -16.32 -12.61 -7.81
C LEU A 314 -15.05 -11.79 -8.09
N ASN A 315 -15.14 -10.46 -8.04
CA ASN A 315 -14.00 -9.59 -8.28
C ASN A 315 -12.93 -9.75 -7.19
N PHE A 316 -13.31 -9.87 -5.93
CA PHE A 316 -12.37 -10.13 -4.84
C PHE A 316 -11.62 -11.44 -5.05
N ILE A 317 -12.34 -12.53 -5.34
CA ILE A 317 -11.71 -13.83 -5.61
C ILE A 317 -10.77 -13.75 -6.82
N PHE A 318 -11.21 -13.09 -7.90
CA PHE A 318 -10.37 -12.90 -9.09
C PHE A 318 -9.08 -12.10 -8.77
N VAL A 319 -9.20 -11.00 -8.03
CA VAL A 319 -8.04 -10.16 -7.65
C VAL A 319 -7.11 -10.94 -6.73
N LEU A 320 -7.65 -11.63 -5.71
CA LEU A 320 -6.89 -12.49 -4.81
C LEU A 320 -6.11 -13.56 -5.58
N SER A 321 -6.78 -14.33 -6.44
CA SER A 321 -6.12 -15.35 -7.26
C SER A 321 -5.08 -14.75 -8.20
N THR A 322 -5.35 -13.60 -8.81
CA THR A 322 -4.40 -12.92 -9.70
C THR A 322 -3.13 -12.51 -8.95
N PHE A 323 -3.29 -11.89 -7.79
CA PHE A 323 -2.18 -11.47 -6.95
C PHE A 323 -1.35 -12.65 -6.46
N VAL A 324 -1.99 -13.69 -5.93
CA VAL A 324 -1.31 -14.91 -5.47
C VAL A 324 -0.54 -15.58 -6.61
N LEU A 325 -1.16 -15.75 -7.78
CA LEU A 325 -0.51 -16.42 -8.92
C LEU A 325 0.63 -15.60 -9.51
N ILE A 326 0.46 -14.28 -9.66
CA ILE A 326 1.53 -13.41 -10.17
C ILE A 326 2.69 -13.39 -9.19
N TYR A 327 2.43 -13.12 -7.91
CA TYR A 327 3.49 -13.08 -6.90
C TYR A 327 4.19 -14.44 -6.86
N TYR A 328 3.46 -15.55 -6.72
CA TYR A 328 4.05 -16.89 -6.67
C TYR A 328 4.84 -17.24 -7.94
N ARG A 329 4.45 -16.76 -9.11
CA ARG A 329 5.19 -17.04 -10.35
C ARG A 329 6.53 -16.33 -10.40
N PHE A 330 6.60 -15.11 -9.86
CA PHE A 330 7.77 -14.24 -9.98
C PHE A 330 8.63 -14.14 -8.72
N ALA A 331 8.14 -14.68 -7.59
CA ALA A 331 8.86 -14.93 -6.34
C ALA A 331 9.78 -16.14 -6.46
#